data_AF-A0A936MA03-F1
#
_entry.id   AF-A0A936MA03-F1
#
_cell.length_a   1.000
_cell.length_b   1.000
_cell.length_c   1.000
_cell.angle_alpha   90.00
_cell.angle_beta   90.00
_cell.angle_gamma   90.00
#
_symmetry.space_group_name_H-M   'P 1'
#
loop_
_entity.id
_entity.type
_entity.pdbx_description
1 polymer ?
#
loop_
_entity_poly.entity_id
_entity_poly.type
_entity_poly.pdbx_seq_one_letter_code
_entity_poly.pdbx_strand_id
1 'polypeptide(L)'
;MKSLRSIFLLSFAFVLWGFISCNKHYKAQQTRYIDYRVSAQDSSETSIVFNKTIEPYRNKLEKEMNEIIGVASFEMVKASPEGGLGNWIADMTQVQGQKYYNKPVDFGLCNQGGIRLPSFPKGTITVGKIFELLPFDNFLTVVLLDKNQVIQLFDYMAQKGVGLYLKELSTLLLIIKLQKLQ
;
A
#
# COMPACT_ATOMS: atom_id res chain seq x y z
N MET A 1 13.33 -72.70 -26.69
CA MET A 1 14.42 -71.69 -26.66
C MET A 1 13.97 -70.23 -26.79
N LYS A 2 12.83 -69.90 -27.41
CA LYS A 2 12.37 -68.49 -27.55
C LYS A 2 11.88 -67.84 -26.23
N SER A 3 11.31 -68.61 -25.30
CA SER A 3 10.81 -68.08 -24.02
C SER A 3 11.92 -67.70 -23.03
N LEU A 4 12.99 -68.50 -22.96
CA LEU A 4 14.11 -68.26 -22.02
C LEU A 4 14.92 -67.00 -22.39
N ARG A 5 15.04 -66.72 -23.70
CA ARG A 5 15.69 -65.51 -24.23
C ARG A 5 14.85 -64.24 -23.94
N SER A 6 13.53 -64.36 -24.00
CA SER A 6 12.59 -63.27 -23.67
C SER A 6 12.64 -62.91 -22.18
N ILE A 7 12.71 -63.92 -21.30
CA ILE A 7 12.84 -63.71 -19.84
C ILE A 7 14.15 -63.01 -19.50
N PHE A 8 15.26 -63.39 -20.15
CA PHE A 8 16.56 -62.74 -19.92
C PHE A 8 16.63 -61.31 -20.46
N LEU A 9 15.92 -61.02 -21.55
CA LEU A 9 15.80 -59.66 -22.09
C LEU A 9 14.91 -58.78 -21.20
N LEU A 10 13.82 -59.32 -20.65
CA LEU A 10 12.94 -58.62 -19.72
C LEU A 10 13.62 -58.33 -18.38
N SER A 11 14.41 -59.27 -17.85
CA SER A 11 15.18 -59.04 -16.62
C SER A 11 16.28 -57.99 -16.82
N PHE A 12 16.97 -58.02 -17.96
CA PHE A 12 17.97 -57.01 -18.30
C PHE A 12 17.35 -55.62 -18.49
N ALA A 13 16.18 -55.53 -19.14
CA ALA A 13 15.44 -54.28 -19.28
C ALA A 13 14.97 -53.70 -17.93
N PHE A 14 14.53 -54.55 -17.00
CA PHE A 14 14.11 -54.13 -15.66
C PHE A 14 15.29 -53.56 -14.84
N VAL A 15 16.47 -54.19 -14.94
CA VAL A 15 17.70 -53.71 -14.29
C VAL A 15 18.15 -52.38 -14.89
N LEU A 16 18.07 -52.21 -16.22
CA LEU A 16 18.38 -50.94 -16.89
C LEU A 16 17.46 -49.79 -16.48
N TRP A 17 16.19 -50.09 -16.19
CA TRP A 17 15.23 -49.07 -15.77
C TRP A 17 15.54 -48.50 -14.37
N GLY A 18 16.13 -49.32 -13.49
CA GLY A 18 16.52 -48.91 -12.14
C GLY A 18 17.64 -47.86 -12.09
N PHE A 19 18.51 -47.81 -13.10
CA PHE A 19 19.64 -46.87 -13.16
C PHE A 19 19.26 -45.45 -13.65
N ILE A 20 18.02 -45.23 -14.11
CA ILE A 20 17.57 -43.93 -14.64
C ILE A 20 16.93 -43.06 -13.54
N SER A 21 16.72 -43.59 -12.33
CA SER A 21 16.08 -42.85 -11.22
C SER A 21 17.09 -42.03 -10.41
N CYS A 22 17.61 -40.94 -11.00
CA CYS A 22 18.35 -39.92 -10.27
C CYS A 22 17.48 -38.67 -10.14
N ASN A 23 16.75 -38.56 -9.02
CA ASN A 23 15.95 -37.37 -8.73
C ASN A 23 16.79 -36.34 -7.96
N LYS A 24 16.77 -35.09 -8.42
CA LYS A 24 17.40 -33.97 -7.68
C LYS A 24 16.57 -33.66 -6.43
N HIS A 25 17.15 -33.86 -5.26
CA HIS A 25 16.55 -33.47 -3.99
C HIS A 25 16.97 -32.03 -3.64
N TYR A 26 16.01 -31.10 -3.71
CA TYR A 26 16.23 -29.74 -3.20
C TYR A 26 16.19 -29.78 -1.67
N LYS A 27 17.28 -29.38 -1.01
CA LYS A 27 17.28 -29.12 0.43
C LYS A 27 16.95 -27.66 0.66
N ALA A 28 16.02 -27.38 1.56
CA ALA A 28 15.78 -26.02 2.03
C ALA A 28 17.06 -25.51 2.71
N GLN A 29 17.70 -24.51 2.11
CA GLN A 29 18.84 -23.84 2.72
C GLN A 29 18.30 -22.88 3.77
N GLN A 30 18.70 -23.07 5.03
CA GLN A 30 18.35 -22.14 6.11
C GLN A 30 19.04 -20.79 5.82
N THR A 31 18.24 -19.74 5.67
CA THR A 31 18.72 -18.36 5.57
C THR A 31 19.24 -17.93 6.94
N ARG A 32 20.55 -17.75 7.05
CA ARG A 32 21.19 -17.22 8.25
C ARG A 32 21.12 -15.69 8.18
N TYR A 33 20.20 -15.11 8.95
CA TYR A 33 20.14 -13.66 9.12
C TYR A 33 21.33 -13.22 9.98
N ILE A 34 22.07 -12.22 9.50
CA ILE A 34 23.08 -11.53 10.30
C ILE A 34 22.43 -10.24 10.78
N ASP A 35 22.15 -10.17 12.08
CA ASP A 35 21.57 -8.98 12.69
C ASP A 35 22.68 -7.97 12.99
N TYR A 36 22.73 -6.88 12.22
CA TYR A 36 23.58 -5.74 12.54
C TYR A 36 22.87 -4.87 13.57
N ARG A 37 23.30 -4.94 14.83
CA ARG A 37 22.83 -4.02 15.88
C ARG A 37 23.47 -2.67 15.66
N VAL A 38 22.69 -1.70 15.19
CA VAL A 38 23.10 -0.29 15.14
C VAL A 38 23.08 0.25 16.57
N SER A 39 24.27 0.56 17.11
CA SER A 39 24.44 1.17 18.43
C SER A 39 24.53 2.69 18.28
N ALA A 40 23.82 3.44 19.13
CA ALA A 40 23.91 4.91 19.15
C ALA A 40 25.33 5.43 19.49
N GLN A 41 26.21 4.56 20.00
CA GLN A 41 27.59 4.85 20.34
C GLN A 41 28.60 4.65 19.19
N ASP A 42 28.17 4.28 17.97
CA ASP A 42 29.06 4.17 16.80
C ASP A 42 29.49 5.57 16.29
N SER A 43 30.23 6.27 17.14
CA SER A 43 30.92 7.54 16.93
C SER A 43 32.22 7.35 16.15
N SER A 44 32.15 6.53 15.08
CA SER A 44 33.24 6.45 14.11
C SER A 44 33.39 7.81 13.40
N GLU A 45 34.60 8.18 13.00
CA GLU A 45 34.81 9.39 12.18
C GLU A 45 33.94 9.39 10.91
N THR A 46 33.66 8.20 10.37
CA THR A 46 32.73 7.95 9.26
C THR A 46 31.31 8.46 9.56
N SER A 47 30.78 8.26 10.78
CA SER A 47 29.43 8.73 11.13
C SER A 47 29.38 10.25 11.32
N ILE A 48 30.47 10.88 11.78
CA ILE A 48 30.59 12.34 11.88
C ILE A 48 30.61 12.99 10.49
N VAL A 49 31.45 12.48 9.59
CA VAL A 49 31.53 12.98 8.20
C VAL A 49 30.22 12.77 7.47
N PHE A 50 29.58 11.61 7.64
CA PHE A 50 28.25 11.33 7.07
C PHE A 50 27.20 12.31 7.59
N ASN A 51 27.09 12.51 8.90
CA ASN A 51 26.12 13.43 9.51
C ASN A 51 26.32 14.87 9.01
N LYS A 52 27.56 15.35 8.95
CA LYS A 52 27.88 16.68 8.41
C LYS A 52 27.52 16.82 6.93
N THR A 53 27.64 15.73 6.17
CA THR A 53 27.30 15.71 4.74
C THR A 53 25.78 15.81 4.52
N ILE A 54 24.97 15.15 5.35
CA ILE A 54 23.49 15.15 5.22
C ILE A 54 22.81 16.33 5.93
N GLU A 55 23.49 16.98 6.88
CA GLU A 55 22.97 18.09 7.70
C GLU A 55 22.25 19.19 6.90
N PRO A 56 22.79 19.75 5.79
CA PRO A 56 22.09 20.80 5.05
C PRO A 56 20.75 20.33 4.46
N TYR A 57 20.66 19.08 4.01
CA TYR A 57 19.43 18.49 3.50
C TYR A 57 18.42 18.24 4.63
N ARG A 58 18.90 17.76 5.78
CA ARG A 58 18.09 17.56 6.99
C ARG A 58 17.46 18.87 7.45
N ASN A 59 18.25 19.94 7.52
CA ASN A 59 17.78 21.25 7.96
C ASN A 59 16.75 21.85 6.99
N LYS A 60 16.95 21.68 5.67
CA LYS A 60 15.96 22.11 4.66
C LYS A 60 14.65 21.33 4.81
N LEU A 61 14.74 20.01 4.94
CA LEU A 61 13.58 19.14 5.08
C LEU A 61 12.83 19.40 6.38
N GLU A 62 13.53 19.57 7.51
CA GLU A 62 12.91 19.91 8.79
C GLU A 62 12.17 21.25 8.72
N LYS A 63 12.71 22.24 8.00
CA LYS A 63 12.03 23.52 7.80
C LYS A 63 10.70 23.35 7.06
N GLU A 64 10.69 22.59 5.96
CA GLU A 64 9.47 22.33 5.18
C GLU A 64 8.47 21.47 5.96
N MET A 65 8.92 20.43 6.66
CA MET A 65 8.05 19.54 7.42
C MET A 65 7.41 20.20 8.65
N ASN A 66 8.07 21.22 9.23
CA ASN A 66 7.56 21.95 10.38
C ASN A 66 6.68 23.16 10.02
N GLU A 67 6.46 23.42 8.72
CA GLU A 67 5.53 24.47 8.30
C GLU A 67 4.11 24.17 8.81
N ILE A 68 3.50 25.16 9.47
CA ILE A 68 2.15 25.06 10.02
C ILE A 68 1.15 25.42 8.92
N ILE A 69 0.23 24.49 8.63
CA ILE A 69 -0.78 24.65 7.58
C ILE A 69 -2.20 24.83 8.12
N GLY A 70 -2.40 24.65 9.43
CA GLY A 70 -3.71 24.82 10.05
C GLY A 70 -3.80 24.33 11.47
N VAL A 71 -5.03 24.27 11.99
CA VAL A 71 -5.35 23.80 13.35
C VAL A 71 -6.58 22.90 13.31
N ALA A 72 -6.46 21.68 13.83
CA ALA A 72 -7.57 20.78 14.06
C ALA A 72 -8.29 21.17 15.36
N SER A 73 -9.60 21.41 15.29
CA SER A 73 -10.40 21.81 16.46
C SER A 73 -10.63 20.67 17.45
N PHE A 74 -10.60 19.43 16.98
CA PHE A 74 -10.80 18.20 17.73
C PHE A 74 -9.97 17.07 17.11
N GLU A 75 -9.78 15.98 17.86
CA GLU A 75 -9.13 14.78 17.35
C GLU A 75 -10.06 14.02 16.39
N MET A 76 -9.54 13.67 15.21
CA MET A 76 -10.28 12.87 14.24
C MET A 76 -9.79 11.43 14.26
N VAL A 77 -10.67 10.48 14.55
CA VAL A 77 -10.30 9.07 14.69
C VAL A 77 -10.58 8.30 13.40
N LYS A 78 -9.66 7.40 13.02
CA LYS A 78 -9.87 6.42 11.96
C LYS A 78 -10.71 5.26 12.51
N ALA A 79 -11.85 4.99 11.88
CA ALA A 79 -12.73 3.90 12.25
C ALA A 79 -13.29 3.20 10.99
N SER A 80 -13.92 2.04 11.20
CA SER A 80 -14.56 1.22 10.17
C SER A 80 -15.97 0.84 10.66
N PRO A 81 -17.01 0.88 9.82
CA PRO A 81 -16.98 1.21 8.40
C PRO A 81 -16.79 2.72 8.11
N GLU A 82 -17.03 3.58 9.09
CA GLU A 82 -16.95 5.04 8.98
C GLU A 82 -16.17 5.63 10.15
N GLY A 83 -15.47 6.76 9.93
CA GLY A 83 -14.78 7.51 10.98
C GLY A 83 -14.51 8.95 10.56
N GLY A 84 -14.41 9.86 11.54
CA GLY A 84 -14.26 11.30 11.28
C GLY A 84 -13.02 11.65 10.45
N LEU A 85 -11.92 10.92 10.63
CA LEU A 85 -10.70 11.13 9.83
C LEU A 85 -10.88 10.71 8.37
N GLY A 86 -11.61 9.61 8.13
CA GLY A 86 -11.97 9.20 6.78
C GLY A 86 -12.83 10.27 6.12
N ASN A 87 -13.89 10.71 6.81
CA ASN A 87 -14.86 11.68 6.28
C ASN A 87 -14.16 12.99 5.89
N TRP A 88 -13.28 13.50 6.75
CA TRP A 88 -12.50 14.68 6.45
C TRP A 88 -11.62 14.51 5.19
N ILE A 89 -10.98 13.36 5.02
CA ILE A 89 -10.16 13.09 3.82
C ILE A 89 -11.04 12.97 2.57
N ALA A 90 -12.20 12.32 2.65
CA ALA A 90 -13.14 12.22 1.53
C ALA A 90 -13.65 13.60 1.08
N ASP A 91 -14.04 14.45 2.04
CA ASP A 91 -14.48 15.82 1.78
C ASP A 91 -13.37 16.65 1.12
N MET A 92 -12.15 16.61 1.67
CA MET A 92 -10.98 17.31 1.10
C MET A 92 -10.66 16.81 -0.32
N THR A 93 -10.77 15.51 -0.56
CA THR A 93 -10.57 14.87 -1.87
C THR A 93 -11.61 15.37 -2.87
N GLN A 94 -12.89 15.45 -2.47
CA GLN A 94 -13.96 15.98 -3.30
C GLN A 94 -13.73 17.45 -3.66
N VAL A 95 -13.45 18.30 -2.66
CA VAL A 95 -13.23 19.74 -2.85
C VAL A 95 -12.05 19.99 -3.79
N GLN A 96 -10.92 19.31 -3.56
CA GLN A 96 -9.75 19.44 -4.41
C GLN A 96 -9.99 18.87 -5.81
N GLY A 97 -10.78 17.79 -5.92
CA GLY A 97 -11.18 17.18 -7.19
C GLY A 97 -12.05 18.11 -8.03
N GLN A 98 -13.03 18.78 -7.42
CA GLN A 98 -13.86 19.80 -8.09
C GLN A 98 -13.01 20.95 -8.61
N LYS A 99 -12.07 21.43 -7.79
CA LYS A 99 -11.15 22.52 -8.18
C LYS A 99 -10.29 22.13 -9.38
N TYR A 100 -9.74 20.91 -9.39
CA TYR A 100 -8.90 20.44 -10.49
C TYR A 100 -9.70 20.16 -11.77
N TYR A 101 -10.86 19.53 -11.65
CA TYR A 101 -11.70 19.13 -12.79
C TYR A 101 -12.56 20.29 -13.34
N ASN A 102 -12.73 21.36 -12.57
CA ASN A 102 -13.54 22.53 -12.90
C ASN A 102 -15.00 22.19 -13.25
N LYS A 103 -15.54 21.11 -12.64
CA LYS A 103 -16.95 20.69 -12.73
C LYS A 103 -17.37 20.03 -11.39
N PRO A 104 -18.69 19.88 -11.15
CA PRO A 104 -19.16 19.19 -9.95
C PRO A 104 -18.67 17.74 -9.86
N VAL A 105 -18.23 17.33 -8.66
CA VAL A 105 -17.92 15.96 -8.23
C VAL A 105 -18.92 15.59 -7.16
N ASP A 106 -19.50 14.40 -7.23
CA ASP A 106 -20.54 13.96 -6.29
C ASP A 106 -19.97 13.44 -4.96
N PHE A 107 -18.85 12.71 -4.99
CA PHE A 107 -18.18 12.22 -3.78
C PHE A 107 -16.68 11.98 -3.98
N GLY A 108 -15.92 12.13 -2.88
CA GLY A 108 -14.53 11.71 -2.78
C GLY A 108 -14.43 10.33 -2.09
N LEU A 109 -13.42 9.54 -2.47
CA LEU A 109 -13.18 8.22 -1.89
C LEU A 109 -11.68 8.07 -1.61
N CYS A 110 -11.35 7.59 -0.41
CA CYS A 110 -9.99 7.23 -0.05
C CYS A 110 -9.99 5.82 0.51
N ASN A 111 -9.03 4.98 0.18
CA ASN A 111 -8.98 3.67 0.78
C ASN A 111 -8.52 3.75 2.27
N GLN A 112 -9.01 2.87 3.15
CA GLN A 112 -8.64 2.90 4.57
C GLN A 112 -7.15 2.59 4.79
N GLY A 113 -6.57 1.73 3.94
CA GLY A 113 -5.15 1.38 3.97
C GLY A 113 -4.22 2.55 3.63
N GLY A 114 -4.73 3.56 2.92
CA GLY A 114 -4.04 4.79 2.58
C GLY A 114 -3.87 5.72 3.79
N ILE A 115 -4.78 5.64 4.76
CA ILE A 115 -4.74 6.42 6.00
C ILE A 115 -3.88 5.69 7.03
N ARG A 116 -2.67 6.20 7.29
CA ARG A 116 -1.67 5.47 8.08
C ARG A 116 -1.73 5.71 9.57
N LEU A 117 -2.24 6.85 9.99
CA LEU A 117 -2.44 7.13 11.41
C LEU A 117 -3.79 6.58 11.92
N PRO A 118 -3.84 6.05 13.16
CA PRO A 118 -5.09 5.62 13.79
C PRO A 118 -5.98 6.80 14.20
N SER A 119 -5.38 7.96 14.46
CA SER A 119 -6.08 9.21 14.70
C SER A 119 -5.23 10.39 14.25
N PHE A 120 -5.88 11.53 14.07
CA PHE A 120 -5.27 12.80 13.73
C PHE A 120 -5.50 13.78 14.88
N PRO A 121 -4.44 14.21 15.56
CA PRO A 121 -4.56 14.90 16.84
C PRO A 121 -5.19 16.28 16.69
N LYS A 122 -5.87 16.71 17.76
CA LYS A 122 -6.27 18.11 17.93
C LYS A 122 -5.04 19.02 17.98
N GLY A 123 -5.17 20.25 17.48
CA GLY A 123 -4.16 21.30 17.60
C GLY A 123 -3.44 21.57 16.29
N THR A 124 -2.21 22.08 16.38
CA THR A 124 -1.42 22.52 15.24
C THR A 124 -1.16 21.40 14.24
N ILE A 125 -1.41 21.67 12.97
CA ILE A 125 -1.16 20.76 11.85
C ILE A 125 0.07 21.26 11.10
N THR A 126 1.05 20.39 10.96
CA THR A 126 2.24 20.65 10.14
C THR A 126 2.21 19.85 8.84
N VAL A 127 2.99 20.28 7.85
CA VAL A 127 3.20 19.52 6.60
C VAL A 127 3.67 18.10 6.90
N GLY A 128 4.62 17.93 7.81
CA GLY A 128 5.13 16.62 8.22
C GLY A 128 4.04 15.72 8.78
N LYS A 129 3.08 16.27 9.53
CA LYS A 129 1.95 15.49 10.06
C LYS A 129 1.04 14.97 8.94
N ILE A 130 0.88 15.71 7.84
CA ILE A 130 0.15 15.23 6.66
C ILE A 130 0.93 14.12 5.95
N PHE A 131 2.25 14.24 5.81
CA PHE A 131 3.08 13.17 5.25
C PHE A 131 3.08 11.92 6.12
N GLU A 132 2.97 12.02 7.45
CA GLU A 132 2.77 10.85 8.31
C GLU A 132 1.39 10.20 8.08
N LEU A 133 0.36 11.02 7.83
CA LEU A 133 -1.02 10.57 7.63
C LEU A 133 -1.23 9.86 6.29
N LEU A 134 -0.75 10.48 5.21
CA LEU A 134 -0.85 10.03 3.81
C LEU A 134 0.55 9.99 3.17
N PRO A 135 1.44 9.05 3.57
CA PRO A 135 2.86 9.01 3.16
C PRO A 135 3.09 8.53 1.74
N PHE A 136 2.03 8.14 1.05
CA PHE A 136 2.10 7.74 -0.35
C PHE A 136 1.82 8.99 -1.15
N ASP A 137 2.79 9.40 -1.97
CA ASP A 137 2.69 10.52 -2.90
C ASP A 137 1.67 10.20 -4.00
N ASN A 138 0.41 10.08 -3.57
CA ASN A 138 -0.71 9.59 -4.35
C ASN A 138 -1.25 10.73 -5.21
N PHE A 139 -1.55 10.43 -6.47
CA PHE A 139 -2.22 11.37 -7.34
C PHE A 139 -3.72 11.40 -7.07
N LEU A 140 -4.27 12.60 -7.01
CA LEU A 140 -5.71 12.81 -7.06
C LEU A 140 -6.21 12.56 -8.48
N THR A 141 -7.07 11.55 -8.67
CA THR A 141 -7.56 11.15 -10.00
C THR A 141 -9.07 11.19 -10.09
N VAL A 142 -9.59 11.97 -11.04
CA VAL A 142 -11.01 12.06 -11.40
C VAL A 142 -11.44 10.91 -12.31
N VAL A 143 -12.39 10.09 -11.85
CA VAL A 143 -13.00 9.01 -12.64
C VAL A 143 -14.47 9.29 -12.89
N LEU A 144 -14.94 9.11 -14.11
CA LEU A 144 -16.36 9.22 -14.46
C LEU A 144 -16.98 7.82 -14.41
N LEU A 145 -18.04 7.63 -13.62
CA LEU A 145 -18.75 6.36 -13.52
C LEU A 145 -20.20 6.50 -13.95
N ASP A 146 -20.68 5.51 -14.71
CA ASP A 146 -22.10 5.37 -15.01
C ASP A 146 -22.89 4.84 -13.79
N LYS A 147 -24.22 4.80 -13.94
CA LYS A 147 -25.13 4.35 -12.88
C LYS A 147 -24.81 2.96 -12.36
N ASN A 148 -24.58 2.02 -13.26
CA ASN A 148 -24.39 0.63 -12.90
C ASN A 148 -23.04 0.46 -12.19
N GLN A 149 -22.02 1.20 -12.62
CA GLN A 149 -20.71 1.20 -11.98
C GLN A 149 -20.76 1.78 -10.56
N VAL A 150 -21.53 2.86 -10.34
CA VAL A 150 -21.73 3.42 -8.99
C VAL A 150 -22.44 2.43 -8.08
N ILE A 151 -23.49 1.75 -8.57
CA ILE A 151 -24.18 0.71 -7.80
C ILE A 151 -23.23 -0.44 -7.47
N GLN A 152 -22.48 -0.96 -8.44
CA GLN A 152 -21.51 -2.03 -8.23
C GLN A 152 -20.45 -1.65 -7.20
N LEU A 153 -19.99 -0.40 -7.21
CA LEU A 153 -19.04 0.10 -6.23
C LEU A 153 -19.62 0.07 -4.81
N PHE A 154 -20.82 0.61 -4.62
CA PHE A 154 -21.45 0.61 -3.30
C PHE A 154 -21.81 -0.81 -2.82
N ASP A 155 -22.24 -1.68 -3.72
CA ASP A 155 -22.47 -3.10 -3.40
C ASP A 155 -21.16 -3.79 -2.96
N TYR A 156 -20.05 -3.53 -3.66
CA TYR A 156 -18.74 -4.05 -3.28
C TYR A 156 -18.31 -3.55 -1.88
N MET A 157 -18.52 -2.27 -1.59
CA MET A 157 -18.21 -1.67 -0.30
C MET A 157 -19.03 -2.31 0.83
N ALA A 158 -20.34 -2.44 0.62
CA ALA A 158 -21.24 -3.09 1.55
C ALA A 158 -20.83 -4.56 1.82
N GLN A 159 -20.48 -5.32 0.78
CA GLN A 159 -20.02 -6.71 0.92
C GLN A 159 -18.73 -6.84 1.73
N LYS A 160 -17.81 -5.87 1.60
CA LYS A 160 -16.52 -5.88 2.31
C LYS A 160 -16.63 -5.31 3.73
N GLY A 161 -17.79 -4.78 4.13
CA GLY A 161 -17.97 -4.12 5.42
C GLY A 161 -17.11 -2.85 5.56
N VAL A 162 -16.77 -2.24 4.44
CA VAL A 162 -15.96 -1.02 4.36
C VAL A 162 -16.90 0.10 3.95
N GLY A 163 -16.90 1.24 4.66
CA GLY A 163 -17.75 2.38 4.32
C GLY A 163 -17.25 3.09 3.07
N LEU A 164 -17.35 4.42 3.00
CA LEU A 164 -16.83 5.30 1.92
C LEU A 164 -15.29 5.20 1.69
N TYR A 165 -14.66 4.11 2.12
CA TYR A 165 -13.24 3.88 2.10
C TYR A 165 -12.94 2.43 1.72
N LEU A 166 -12.48 2.18 0.49
CA LEU A 166 -12.15 0.82 0.04
C LEU A 166 -10.94 0.27 0.82
N LYS A 167 -10.84 -1.03 1.03
CA LYS A 167 -9.71 -1.62 1.79
C LYS A 167 -8.47 -1.88 0.92
N GLU A 168 -8.61 -1.90 -0.41
CA GLU A 168 -7.62 -2.53 -1.30
C GLU A 168 -7.32 -1.76 -2.61
N LEU A 169 -7.41 -0.42 -2.62
CA LEU A 169 -6.84 0.36 -3.71
C LEU A 169 -5.61 1.11 -3.24
N SER A 170 -4.52 1.03 -4.00
CA SER A 170 -3.27 1.77 -3.77
C SER A 170 -3.37 3.26 -4.13
N THR A 171 -4.57 3.77 -4.41
CA THR A 171 -4.79 5.10 -5.00
C THR A 171 -6.02 5.79 -4.42
N LEU A 172 -5.92 7.12 -4.26
CA LEU A 172 -7.05 8.01 -3.98
C LEU A 172 -7.92 8.05 -5.24
N LEU A 173 -9.13 7.49 -5.15
CA LEU A 173 -10.03 7.33 -6.28
C LEU A 173 -11.14 8.40 -6.16
N LEU A 174 -11.24 9.35 -7.08
CA LEU A 174 -12.35 10.31 -7.13
C LEU A 174 -13.39 9.79 -8.14
N ILE A 175 -14.69 9.87 -7.83
CA ILE A 175 -15.76 9.41 -8.73
C ILE A 175 -16.77 10.52 -8.99
N ILE A 176 -17.08 10.76 -10.27
CA ILE A 176 -18.01 11.76 -10.78
C ILE A 176 -19.14 11.10 -11.60
N LYS A 177 -20.37 11.53 -11.28
CA LYS A 177 -21.60 11.77 -12.06
C LYS A 177 -22.13 10.71 -13.02
N LEU A 178 -23.29 10.21 -12.59
CA LEU A 178 -24.45 9.76 -13.37
C LEU A 178 -24.78 10.72 -14.53
N GLN A 179 -24.24 10.51 -15.73
CA GLN A 179 -24.92 10.99 -16.93
C GLN A 179 -26.10 10.06 -17.21
N LYS A 180 -27.32 10.61 -17.26
CA LYS A 180 -28.38 10.00 -18.05
C LYS A 180 -27.83 9.88 -19.46
N LEU A 181 -27.55 8.65 -19.89
CA LEU A 181 -27.53 8.33 -21.31
C LEU A 181 -28.91 8.72 -21.87
N GLN A 182 -28.96 9.82 -22.62
CA GLN A 182 -29.95 9.98 -23.66
C GLN A 182 -29.44 9.26 -24.90
#